data_AF-A0A9E7GLP1-F1
#
_entry.id   AF-A0A9E7GLP1-F1
#
_cell.length_a   1.000
_cell.length_b   1.000
_cell.length_c   1.000
_cell.angle_alpha   90.00
_cell.angle_beta   90.00
_cell.angle_gamma   90.00
#
_symmetry.space_group_name_H-M   'P 1'
#
loop_
_entity.id
_entity.type
_entity.pdbx_description
1 polymer ?
#
loop_
_entity_poly.entity_id
_entity_poly.type
_entity_poly.pdbx_seq_one_letter_code
_entity_poly.pdbx_strand_id
1 'polypeptide(L)'
;MEQAPGDASDIFDSIVLLDETLCQEGFKDGYRDGLKTGQEEGREVGLKMGFQVGEELGFYQGCVDVWNSLIQVDPESFSYRLQKGIQQLRDLLKKYPLLDPENEHVQEMMDAIRLKFKIISANMGVKLEYKGYPKSSKQGMEDICVVYHSDQQLFVKLWSLSEKSTRNGPDLIGH
;
A
#
# COMPACT_ATOMS: atom_id res chain seq x y z
N MET A 1 78.90 -21.48 -0.92
CA MET A 1 78.54 -20.40 0.02
C MET A 1 78.52 -19.15 -0.84
N GLU A 2 77.37 -18.54 -1.10
CA GLU A 2 76.70 -17.67 -0.14
C GLU A 2 75.21 -17.56 -0.52
N GLN A 3 74.32 -17.95 0.39
CA GLN A 3 72.90 -17.62 0.28
C GLN A 3 72.77 -16.15 0.71
N ALA A 4 72.25 -15.31 -0.18
CA ALA A 4 71.97 -13.91 0.13
C ALA A 4 70.76 -13.83 1.09
N PRO A 5 70.80 -12.98 2.13
CA PRO A 5 69.72 -12.85 3.11
C PRO A 5 68.62 -11.93 2.55
N GLY A 6 67.92 -12.39 1.52
CA GLY A 6 66.69 -11.76 1.04
C GLY A 6 65.52 -12.67 1.39
N ASP A 7 65.01 -12.56 2.62
CA ASP A 7 63.80 -13.32 2.98
C ASP A 7 63.07 -12.74 4.20
N ALA A 8 63.78 -12.21 5.20
CA ALA A 8 63.10 -11.72 6.41
C ALA A 8 62.35 -10.38 6.19
N SER A 9 62.93 -9.42 5.45
CA SER A 9 62.30 -8.10 5.23
C SER A 9 61.01 -8.23 4.43
N ASP A 10 61.02 -8.97 3.32
CA ASP A 10 59.86 -9.14 2.46
C ASP A 10 58.68 -9.84 3.18
N ILE A 11 58.96 -10.76 4.10
CA ILE A 11 57.93 -11.42 4.92
C ILE A 11 57.27 -10.42 5.89
N PHE A 12 58.05 -9.60 6.60
CA PHE A 12 57.48 -8.60 7.52
C PHE A 12 56.77 -7.47 6.78
N ASP A 13 57.31 -7.03 5.64
CA ASP A 13 56.68 -6.03 4.77
C ASP A 13 55.37 -6.55 4.15
N SER A 14 55.33 -7.84 3.79
CA SER A 14 54.09 -8.50 3.33
C SER A 14 53.04 -8.62 4.44
N ILE A 15 53.43 -8.91 5.68
CA ILE A 15 52.51 -8.96 6.83
C ILE A 15 51.95 -7.57 7.15
N VAL A 16 52.78 -6.52 7.05
CA VAL A 16 52.34 -5.13 7.25
C VAL A 16 51.37 -4.69 6.15
N LEU A 17 51.62 -5.08 4.88
CA LEU A 17 50.73 -4.76 3.75
C LEU A 17 49.46 -5.64 3.73
N LEU A 18 49.48 -6.79 4.40
CA LEU A 18 48.35 -7.72 4.46
C LEU A 18 47.13 -7.10 5.14
N ASP A 19 47.31 -6.39 6.25
CA ASP A 19 46.19 -5.74 6.96
C ASP A 19 45.50 -4.69 6.08
N GLU A 20 46.28 -3.86 5.41
CA GLU A 20 45.76 -2.84 4.48
C GLU A 20 45.05 -3.49 3.28
N THR A 21 45.59 -4.58 2.75
CA THR A 21 44.98 -5.34 1.64
C THR A 21 43.65 -5.99 2.06
N LEU A 22 43.62 -6.65 3.22
CA LEU A 22 42.41 -7.29 3.76
C LEU A 22 41.34 -6.26 4.11
N CYS A 23 41.73 -5.09 4.63
CA CYS A 23 40.81 -3.98 4.90
C CYS A 23 40.19 -3.44 3.60
N GLN A 24 41.01 -3.25 2.56
CA GLN A 24 40.54 -2.81 1.25
C GLN A 24 39.64 -3.87 0.57
N GLU A 25 39.98 -5.14 0.70
CA GLU A 25 39.18 -6.25 0.16
C GLU A 25 37.83 -6.36 0.90
N GLY A 26 37.85 -6.34 2.22
CA GLY A 26 36.64 -6.31 3.05
C GLY A 26 35.75 -5.11 2.77
N PHE A 27 36.31 -3.92 2.54
CA PHE A 27 35.55 -2.74 2.12
C PHE A 27 34.91 -2.92 0.75
N LYS A 28 35.67 -3.40 -0.25
CA LYS A 28 35.16 -3.63 -1.62
C LYS A 28 34.05 -4.67 -1.62
N ASP A 29 34.22 -5.76 -0.88
CA ASP A 29 33.24 -6.82 -0.75
C ASP A 29 31.99 -6.34 -0.02
N GLY A 30 32.15 -5.65 1.12
CA GLY A 30 31.05 -5.07 1.87
C GLY A 30 30.27 -4.01 1.08
N TYR A 31 30.96 -3.17 0.29
CA TYR A 31 30.32 -2.19 -0.57
C TYR A 31 29.51 -2.87 -1.69
N ARG A 32 30.09 -3.88 -2.36
CA ARG A 32 29.42 -4.63 -3.43
C ARG A 32 28.18 -5.35 -2.90
N ASP A 33 28.30 -6.02 -1.76
CA ASP A 33 27.19 -6.75 -1.15
C ASP A 33 26.12 -5.79 -0.62
N GLY A 34 26.51 -4.74 0.09
CA GLY A 34 25.61 -3.71 0.60
C GLY A 34 24.84 -2.99 -0.51
N LEU A 35 25.47 -2.71 -1.65
CA LEU A 35 24.79 -2.11 -2.80
C LEU A 35 23.72 -3.03 -3.37
N LYS A 36 24.04 -4.32 -3.56
CA LYS A 36 23.10 -5.31 -4.09
C LYS A 36 21.93 -5.53 -3.15
N THR A 37 22.23 -5.80 -1.88
CA THR A 37 21.22 -6.09 -0.86
C THR A 37 20.35 -4.87 -0.58
N GLY A 38 20.94 -3.67 -0.49
CA GLY A 38 20.17 -2.44 -0.29
C GLY A 38 19.19 -2.12 -1.43
N GLN A 39 19.55 -2.42 -2.68
CA GLN A 39 18.63 -2.28 -3.82
C GLN A 39 17.46 -3.26 -3.74
N GLU A 40 17.72 -4.52 -3.40
CA GLU A 40 16.69 -5.55 -3.30
C GLU A 40 15.73 -5.27 -2.14
N GLU A 41 16.27 -4.96 -0.96
CA GLU A 41 15.49 -4.59 0.23
C GLU A 41 14.66 -3.33 -0.01
N GLY A 42 15.27 -2.28 -0.59
CA GLY A 42 14.56 -1.04 -0.90
C GLY A 42 13.38 -1.27 -1.84
N ARG A 43 13.56 -2.11 -2.87
CA ARG A 43 12.49 -2.48 -3.80
C ARG A 43 11.37 -3.25 -3.11
N GLU A 44 11.71 -4.26 -2.30
CA GLU A 44 10.72 -5.07 -1.59
C GLU A 44 9.90 -4.22 -0.60
N VAL A 45 10.58 -3.41 0.21
CA VAL A 45 9.93 -2.54 1.19
C VAL A 45 9.03 -1.52 0.48
N GLY A 46 9.54 -0.87 -0.56
CA GLY A 46 8.77 0.11 -1.35
C GLY A 46 7.51 -0.49 -1.95
N LEU A 47 7.60 -1.68 -2.58
CA LEU A 47 6.45 -2.35 -3.17
C LEU A 47 5.41 -2.72 -2.11
N LYS A 48 5.85 -3.28 -0.99
CA LYS A 48 4.96 -3.70 0.11
C LYS A 48 4.23 -2.51 0.72
N MET A 49 4.95 -1.44 1.04
CA MET A 49 4.35 -0.25 1.65
C MET A 49 3.43 0.47 0.67
N GLY A 50 3.85 0.60 -0.59
CA GLY A 50 3.03 1.18 -1.65
C GLY A 50 1.72 0.42 -1.86
N PHE A 51 1.76 -0.91 -1.86
CA PHE A 51 0.55 -1.74 -1.96
C PHE A 51 -0.39 -1.53 -0.77
N GLN A 52 0.13 -1.56 0.47
CA GLN A 52 -0.69 -1.37 1.67
C GLN A 52 -1.42 -0.02 1.69
N VAL A 53 -0.71 1.06 1.32
CA VAL A 53 -1.28 2.41 1.22
C VAL A 53 -2.29 2.48 0.08
N GLY A 54 -1.95 1.93 -1.09
CA GLY A 54 -2.82 1.92 -2.27
C GLY A 54 -4.12 1.13 -2.06
N GLU A 55 -4.05 -0.02 -1.39
CA GLU A 55 -5.21 -0.84 -1.02
C GLU A 55 -6.17 -0.07 -0.11
N GLU A 56 -5.63 0.56 0.95
CA GLU A 56 -6.43 1.34 1.90
C GLU A 56 -7.12 2.54 1.23
N LEU A 57 -6.38 3.30 0.43
CA LEU A 57 -6.94 4.44 -0.32
C LEU A 57 -7.96 3.98 -1.36
N GLY A 58 -7.70 2.87 -2.04
CA GLY A 58 -8.60 2.27 -3.02
C GLY A 58 -9.92 1.83 -2.39
N PHE A 59 -9.87 1.21 -1.20
CA PHE A 59 -11.07 0.85 -0.44
C PHE A 59 -11.93 2.08 -0.13
N TYR A 60 -11.32 3.15 0.41
CA TYR A 60 -12.04 4.38 0.70
C TYR A 60 -12.62 5.05 -0.54
N GLN A 61 -11.85 5.08 -1.63
CA GLN A 61 -12.31 5.62 -2.91
C GLN A 61 -13.51 4.84 -3.45
N GLY A 62 -13.47 3.51 -3.40
CA GLY A 62 -14.58 2.65 -3.80
C GLY A 62 -15.86 2.90 -3.00
N CYS A 63 -15.75 3.04 -1.66
CA CYS A 63 -16.90 3.41 -0.84
C CYS A 63 -17.48 4.77 -1.23
N VAL A 64 -16.63 5.78 -1.42
CA VAL A 64 -17.03 7.11 -1.85
C VAL A 64 -17.76 7.07 -3.18
N ASP A 65 -17.30 6.28 -4.15
CA ASP A 65 -17.93 6.17 -5.47
C ASP A 65 -19.29 5.46 -5.41
N VAL A 66 -19.42 4.41 -4.59
CA VAL A 66 -20.72 3.75 -4.34
C VAL A 66 -21.71 4.72 -3.69
N TRP A 67 -21.29 5.44 -2.63
CA TRP A 67 -22.19 6.39 -1.96
C TRP A 67 -22.60 7.56 -2.88
N ASN A 68 -21.69 8.05 -3.71
CA ASN A 68 -22.05 9.10 -4.69
C ASN A 68 -23.00 8.59 -5.77
N SER A 69 -22.85 7.33 -6.21
CA SER A 69 -23.79 6.72 -7.14
C SER A 69 -25.19 6.60 -6.53
N LEU A 70 -25.28 6.22 -5.26
CA LEU A 70 -26.55 6.17 -4.51
C LEU A 70 -27.20 7.56 -4.39
N ILE A 71 -26.42 8.61 -4.08
CA ILE A 71 -26.91 10.00 -4.03
C ILE A 71 -27.48 10.45 -5.39
N GLN A 72 -26.88 10.02 -6.50
CA GLN A 72 -27.36 10.37 -7.84
C GLN A 72 -28.68 9.68 -8.19
N VAL A 73 -28.86 8.43 -7.75
CA VAL A 73 -30.10 7.65 -7.99
C VAL A 73 -31.23 8.13 -7.08
N ASP A 74 -30.92 8.38 -5.81
CA ASP A 74 -31.86 8.85 -4.81
C ASP A 74 -31.21 9.96 -3.94
N PRO A 75 -31.46 11.24 -4.27
CA PRO A 75 -30.89 12.37 -3.54
C PRO A 75 -31.31 12.45 -2.05
N GLU A 76 -32.43 11.84 -1.68
CA GLU A 76 -32.96 11.86 -0.31
C GLU A 76 -32.45 10.67 0.53
N SER A 77 -31.70 9.73 -0.09
CA SER A 77 -31.13 8.56 0.58
C SER A 77 -30.17 8.90 1.72
N PHE A 78 -29.55 10.09 1.68
CA PHE A 78 -28.61 10.56 2.70
C PHE A 78 -28.87 12.01 3.09
N SER A 79 -28.74 12.30 4.39
CA SER A 79 -28.81 13.68 4.88
C SER A 79 -27.77 14.59 4.20
N TYR A 80 -28.10 15.87 4.00
CA TYR A 80 -27.17 16.88 3.46
C TYR A 80 -25.82 16.91 4.19
N ARG A 81 -25.84 16.74 5.53
CA ARG A 81 -24.63 16.68 6.35
C ARG A 81 -23.73 15.50 5.96
N LEU A 82 -24.32 14.35 5.69
CA LEU A 82 -23.61 13.14 5.29
C LEU A 82 -23.05 13.28 3.87
N GLN A 83 -23.83 13.83 2.93
CA GLN A 83 -23.38 14.13 1.56
C GLN A 83 -22.16 15.05 1.57
N LYS A 84 -22.20 16.13 2.37
CA LYS A 84 -21.05 17.02 2.57
C LYS A 84 -19.84 16.30 3.18
N GLY A 85 -20.08 15.38 4.11
CA GLY A 85 -19.05 14.53 4.69
C GLY A 85 -18.35 13.66 3.64
N ILE A 86 -19.12 13.02 2.77
CA ILE A 86 -18.64 12.18 1.66
C ILE A 86 -17.80 13.01 0.69
N GLN A 87 -18.26 14.21 0.33
CA GLN A 87 -17.49 15.10 -0.54
C GLN A 87 -16.15 15.50 0.10
N GLN A 88 -16.15 15.83 1.39
CA GLN A 88 -14.90 16.15 2.11
C GLN A 88 -13.94 14.96 2.16
N LEU A 89 -14.43 13.73 2.31
CA LEU A 89 -13.59 12.53 2.23
C LEU A 89 -13.00 12.36 0.83
N ARG A 90 -13.80 12.57 -0.23
CA ARG A 90 -13.33 12.55 -1.63
C ARG A 90 -12.21 13.58 -1.84
N ASP A 91 -12.35 14.77 -1.29
CA ASP A 91 -11.36 15.83 -1.44
C ASP A 91 -10.04 15.50 -0.70
N LEU A 92 -10.12 14.85 0.47
CA LEU A 92 -8.94 14.34 1.18
C LEU A 92 -8.21 13.26 0.38
N LEU A 93 -8.96 12.29 -0.18
CA LEU A 93 -8.39 11.22 -1.01
C LEU A 93 -7.68 11.78 -2.25
N LYS A 94 -8.26 12.76 -2.94
CA LYS A 94 -7.66 13.39 -4.12
C LYS A 94 -6.38 14.17 -3.82
N LYS A 95 -6.27 14.73 -2.62
CA LYS A 95 -5.10 15.52 -2.20
C LYS A 95 -3.95 14.64 -1.74
N TYR A 96 -4.18 13.35 -1.49
CA TYR A 96 -3.17 12.47 -0.94
C TYR A 96 -1.98 12.31 -1.91
N PRO A 97 -0.74 12.59 -1.45
CA PRO A 97 0.43 12.62 -2.33
C PRO A 97 0.97 11.20 -2.60
N LEU A 98 0.35 10.50 -3.56
CA LEU A 98 0.76 9.13 -3.93
C LEU A 98 2.18 9.03 -4.52
N LEU A 99 2.66 10.10 -5.15
CA LEU A 99 3.95 10.15 -5.84
C LEU A 99 5.06 10.81 -5.00
N ASP A 100 4.72 11.28 -3.80
CA ASP A 100 5.64 11.96 -2.89
C ASP A 100 5.52 11.32 -1.50
N PRO A 101 6.05 10.09 -1.33
CA PRO A 101 5.94 9.33 -0.09
C PRO A 101 6.81 9.91 1.04
N GLU A 102 7.73 10.82 0.74
CA GLU A 102 8.59 11.51 1.73
C GLU A 102 7.92 12.74 2.34
N ASN A 103 6.72 13.08 1.87
CA ASN A 103 5.97 14.21 2.38
C ASN A 103 5.63 14.04 3.87
N GLU A 104 6.10 14.99 4.68
CA GLU A 104 5.98 14.95 6.15
C GLU A 104 4.53 14.84 6.65
N HIS A 105 3.56 15.25 5.83
CA HIS A 105 2.13 15.24 6.18
C HIS A 105 1.38 13.98 5.76
N VAL A 106 2.02 13.03 5.06
CA VAL A 106 1.38 11.79 4.55
C VAL A 106 0.64 11.03 5.64
N GLN A 107 1.25 10.92 6.82
CA GLN A 107 0.67 10.23 7.96
C GLN A 107 -0.56 10.99 8.51
N GLU A 108 -0.45 12.30 8.68
CA GLU A 108 -1.55 13.15 9.15
C GLU A 108 -2.74 13.12 8.18
N MET A 109 -2.46 13.13 6.87
CA MET A 109 -3.48 13.04 5.82
C MET A 109 -4.18 11.68 5.84
N MET A 110 -3.43 10.59 6.02
CA MET A 110 -4.01 9.25 6.14
C MET A 110 -4.92 9.15 7.37
N ASP A 111 -4.48 9.68 8.51
CA ASP A 111 -5.28 9.66 9.75
C ASP A 111 -6.53 10.53 9.63
N ALA A 112 -6.46 11.66 8.90
CA ALA A 112 -7.62 12.46 8.56
C ALA A 112 -8.62 11.69 7.68
N ILE A 113 -8.15 10.93 6.69
CA ILE A 113 -8.98 10.07 5.83
C ILE A 113 -9.67 8.98 6.67
N ARG A 114 -8.90 8.23 7.48
CA ARG A 114 -9.41 7.17 8.37
C ARG A 114 -10.47 7.70 9.34
N LEU A 115 -10.19 8.82 9.99
CA LEU A 115 -11.12 9.45 10.93
C LEU A 115 -12.41 9.86 10.24
N LYS A 116 -12.28 10.51 9.07
CA LYS A 116 -13.44 10.98 8.31
C LYS A 116 -14.31 9.81 7.84
N PHE A 117 -13.68 8.75 7.33
CA PHE A 117 -14.36 7.52 6.94
C PHE A 117 -15.10 6.87 8.11
N LYS A 118 -14.48 6.79 9.29
CA LYS A 118 -15.11 6.25 10.50
C LYS A 118 -16.36 7.03 10.90
N ILE A 119 -16.30 8.36 10.86
CA ILE A 119 -17.44 9.23 11.16
C ILE A 119 -18.58 9.01 10.16
N ILE A 120 -18.28 8.94 8.87
CA ILE A 120 -19.27 8.72 7.82
C ILE A 120 -19.92 7.33 7.97
N SER A 121 -19.12 6.29 8.19
CA SER A 121 -19.59 4.92 8.38
C SER A 121 -20.53 4.81 9.58
N ALA A 122 -20.18 5.45 10.71
CA ALA A 122 -21.05 5.51 11.88
C ALA A 122 -22.38 6.22 11.60
N ASN A 123 -22.36 7.32 10.84
CA ASN A 123 -23.58 8.06 10.48
C ASN A 123 -24.50 7.27 9.53
N MET A 124 -23.97 6.33 8.75
CA MET A 124 -24.76 5.47 7.87
C MET A 124 -25.34 4.24 8.58
N GLY A 125 -24.98 3.99 9.85
CA GLY A 125 -25.43 2.81 10.59
C GLY A 125 -24.88 1.49 10.03
N VAL A 126 -23.94 1.54 9.08
CA VAL A 126 -23.29 0.37 8.50
C VAL A 126 -21.92 0.18 9.14
N LYS A 127 -21.61 -1.05 9.57
CA LYS A 127 -20.27 -1.39 10.07
C LYS A 127 -19.34 -1.67 8.89
N LEU A 128 -18.93 -0.61 8.20
CA LEU A 128 -17.86 -0.67 7.22
C LEU A 128 -16.52 -0.54 7.95
N GLU A 129 -15.69 -1.56 7.82
CA GLU A 129 -14.39 -1.65 8.47
C GLU A 129 -13.36 -2.08 7.45
N TYR A 130 -12.32 -1.27 7.29
CA TYR A 130 -11.13 -1.69 6.56
C TYR A 130 -10.35 -2.64 7.47
N LYS A 131 -10.37 -3.94 7.15
CA LYS A 131 -9.70 -4.98 7.95
C LYS A 131 -8.20 -5.10 7.64
N GLY A 132 -7.73 -4.40 6.61
CA GLY A 132 -6.36 -4.46 6.12
C GLY A 132 -5.97 -5.81 5.53
N TYR A 133 -4.87 -5.82 4.77
CA TYR A 133 -4.25 -7.05 4.34
C TYR A 133 -3.83 -7.91 5.56
N PRO A 134 -4.24 -9.20 5.65
CA PRO A 134 -3.75 -10.08 6.69
C PRO A 134 -2.24 -10.19 6.56
N LYS A 135 -1.50 -9.88 7.63
CA LYS A 135 -0.04 -10.07 7.67
C LYS A 135 0.25 -11.58 7.60
N SER A 136 0.25 -12.17 6.41
CA SER A 136 0.77 -13.51 6.21
C SER A 136 2.26 -13.47 6.51
N SER A 137 2.63 -14.23 7.53
CA SER A 137 4.00 -14.53 7.92
C SER A 137 4.77 -15.02 6.69
N LYS A 138 5.80 -14.27 6.31
CA LYS A 138 6.93 -14.67 5.44
C LYS A 138 6.62 -15.82 4.46
N GLN A 139 5.80 -15.58 3.43
CA GLN A 139 5.89 -16.34 2.19
C GLN A 139 5.10 -15.60 1.09
N GLY A 140 5.74 -15.36 -0.06
CA GLY A 140 5.05 -15.23 -1.34
C GLY A 140 4.79 -13.81 -1.85
N MET A 141 5.70 -13.27 -2.67
CA MET A 141 5.40 -12.24 -3.67
C MET A 141 4.36 -12.71 -4.72
N GLU A 142 3.91 -13.96 -4.67
CA GLU A 142 2.96 -14.56 -5.60
C GLU A 142 1.49 -14.24 -5.26
N ASP A 143 1.19 -13.75 -4.04
CA ASP A 143 -0.18 -13.42 -3.65
C ASP A 143 -0.66 -12.03 -4.12
N ILE A 144 0.24 -11.19 -4.64
CA ILE A 144 -0.09 -9.82 -5.10
C ILE A 144 -1.10 -9.84 -6.28
N CYS A 145 -1.10 -10.91 -7.09
CA CYS A 145 -2.03 -11.03 -8.22
C CYS A 145 -3.40 -11.65 -7.85
N VAL A 146 -3.53 -12.40 -6.74
CA VAL A 146 -4.77 -13.13 -6.43
C VAL A 146 -5.82 -12.28 -5.69
N VAL A 147 -5.41 -11.18 -5.03
CA VAL A 147 -6.36 -10.32 -4.30
C VAL A 147 -7.36 -9.63 -5.25
N TYR A 148 -6.94 -9.31 -6.48
CA TYR A 148 -7.83 -8.74 -7.51
C TYR A 148 -8.95 -9.70 -7.96
N HIS A 149 -8.86 -11.00 -7.67
CA HIS A 149 -9.83 -11.98 -8.14
C HIS A 149 -10.92 -12.32 -7.12
N SER A 150 -10.68 -12.10 -5.82
CA SER A 150 -11.65 -12.41 -4.75
C SER A 150 -12.62 -11.27 -4.45
N ASP A 151 -12.18 -10.01 -4.56
CA ASP A 151 -13.05 -8.85 -4.23
C ASP A 151 -13.98 -8.43 -5.37
N GLN A 152 -13.68 -8.83 -6.62
CA GLN A 152 -14.61 -8.68 -7.75
C GLN A 152 -15.90 -9.48 -7.54
N GLN A 153 -15.86 -10.60 -6.80
CA GLN A 153 -17.05 -11.41 -6.53
C GLN A 153 -18.08 -10.66 -5.69
N LEU A 154 -17.63 -9.84 -4.72
CA LEU A 154 -18.53 -9.07 -3.87
C LEU A 154 -19.15 -7.90 -4.65
N PHE A 155 -18.36 -7.22 -5.48
CA PHE A 155 -18.82 -6.13 -6.33
C PHE A 155 -19.79 -6.60 -7.42
N VAL A 156 -19.50 -7.72 -8.09
CA VAL A 156 -20.40 -8.36 -9.07
C VAL A 156 -21.70 -8.83 -8.41
N LYS A 157 -21.62 -9.36 -7.18
CA LYS A 157 -22.80 -9.80 -6.43
C LYS A 157 -23.67 -8.63 -5.98
N LEU A 158 -23.08 -7.51 -5.57
CA LEU A 158 -23.80 -6.28 -5.21
C LEU A 158 -24.40 -5.59 -6.45
N TRP A 159 -23.69 -5.56 -7.58
CA TRP A 159 -24.21 -5.08 -8.86
C TRP A 159 -25.42 -5.92 -9.33
N SER A 160 -25.30 -7.25 -9.28
CA SER A 160 -26.39 -8.16 -9.64
C SER A 160 -27.61 -8.06 -8.72
N LEU A 161 -27.41 -7.72 -7.43
CA LEU A 161 -28.50 -7.44 -6.50
C LEU A 161 -29.18 -6.08 -6.79
N SER A 162 -28.42 -5.08 -7.23
CA SER A 162 -28.94 -3.79 -7.66
C SER A 162 -29.81 -3.91 -8.93
N GLU A 163 -29.38 -4.69 -9.93
CA GLU A 163 -30.16 -4.97 -11.14
C GLU A 163 -31.43 -5.79 -10.91
N LYS A 164 -31.45 -6.66 -9.89
CA LYS A 164 -32.66 -7.44 -9.54
C LYS A 164 -33.70 -6.61 -8.80
N SER A 165 -33.27 -5.57 -8.09
CA SER A 165 -34.16 -4.63 -7.42
C SER A 165 -34.89 -3.73 -8.42
N THR A 166 -34.22 -3.33 -9.51
CA THR A 166 -34.81 -2.49 -10.57
C THR A 166 -35.72 -3.27 -11.53
N ARG A 167 -35.57 -4.59 -11.67
CA ARG A 167 -36.45 -5.44 -12.49
C ARG A 167 -37.75 -5.91 -11.80
N ASN A 168 -37.84 -5.83 -10.48
CA ASN A 168 -39.01 -6.31 -9.71
C ASN A 168 -39.82 -5.17 -9.06
N GLY A 169 -39.76 -3.96 -9.62
CA GLY A 169 -40.74 -2.91 -9.30
C GLY A 169 -42.16 -3.36 -9.68
N PRO A 170 -43.19 -3.01 -8.90
CA PRO A 170 -44.49 -3.66 -8.95
C PRO A 170 -45.21 -3.38 -10.27
N ASP A 171 -45.64 -4.44 -10.97
CA ASP A 171 -46.71 -4.37 -11.95
C ASP A 171 -47.99 -3.96 -11.21
N LEU A 172 -48.28 -2.67 -11.21
CA LEU A 172 -49.56 -2.13 -10.83
C LEU A 172 -50.08 -1.16 -11.91
N ILE A 173 -51.35 -1.41 -12.24
CA ILE A 173 -52.28 -0.65 -13.11
C ILE A 173 -52.18 -1.11 -14.58
N GLY A 174 -53.15 -1.83 -15.17
CA GLY A 174 -54.60 -1.77 -14.97
C GLY A 174 -55.22 -1.06 -16.17
N HIS A 175 -55.78 -1.84 -17.10
CA HIS A 175 -56.91 -1.46 -17.95
C HIS A 175 -57.61 -2.71 -18.47
#